data_AF-A0AAU7LZS3-F1
#
_entry.id   AF-A0AAU7LZS3-F1
#
_cell.length_a   1.000
_cell.length_b   1.000
_cell.length_c   1.000
_cell.angle_alpha   90.00
_cell.angle_beta   90.00
_cell.angle_gamma   90.00
#
_symmetry.space_group_name_H-M   'P 1'
#
loop_
_entity.id
_entity.type
_entity.pdbx_description
1 polymer ?
#
loop_
_entity_poly.entity_id
_entity_poly.type
_entity_poly.pdbx_seq_one_letter_code
_entity_poly.pdbx_strand_id
1 'polypeptide(L)'
;MKNTHALRRWISVATLALPIAAAAAYPDKPIEWVVPYPAGGGSDVVARILSVPMGKTLGQPIIINNKPGAATNIGADYAAKAKPDGYVMLTGDTATMAANPALYSKLSYNVEKDFAPVGLMARFPMILVVNPSVPAKNLTEFLAWARKQPNGVNYATPGAGSPHHLATELFREVSGLKMVHVGYRGAAPAVQDVIGGQVPMMFVDTASGYQHIQSGRLIPIGVASPKRIATFNTLPTLAEQGLKGFEAYAWQGLVVPAATPPEAVAALSKALLAALETTEVKARFQTLGLEAIPSTPAQMAAYAKSERDKWAKVIRASNIRLD
;
A
#
# COMPACT_ATOMS: atom_id res chain seq x y z
N MET A 1 56.46 -48.18 -63.50
CA MET A 1 55.15 -47.51 -63.53
C MET A 1 54.71 -47.28 -62.08
N LYS A 2 54.53 -46.01 -61.70
CA LYS A 2 54.18 -45.56 -60.34
C LYS A 2 52.66 -45.69 -60.14
N ASN A 3 52.21 -46.30 -59.05
CA ASN A 3 50.83 -46.16 -58.56
C ASN A 3 50.84 -46.04 -57.03
N THR A 4 50.82 -44.79 -56.57
CA THR A 4 50.60 -44.39 -55.18
C THR A 4 49.10 -44.29 -54.92
N HIS A 5 48.54 -45.19 -54.11
CA HIS A 5 47.18 -45.05 -53.61
C HIS A 5 47.18 -44.17 -52.35
N ALA A 6 46.70 -42.94 -52.51
CA ALA A 6 46.54 -41.97 -51.43
C ALA A 6 45.34 -42.32 -50.54
N LEU A 7 45.58 -42.47 -49.24
CA LEU A 7 44.57 -42.54 -48.18
C LEU A 7 43.73 -41.24 -48.18
N ARG A 8 42.43 -41.33 -48.46
CA ARG A 8 41.45 -40.28 -48.14
C ARG A 8 40.83 -40.58 -46.78
N ARG A 9 41.37 -39.97 -45.71
CA ARG A 9 40.69 -39.89 -44.41
C ARG A 9 39.56 -38.86 -44.52
N TRP A 10 38.32 -39.33 -44.45
CA TRP A 10 37.15 -38.46 -44.31
C TRP A 10 37.05 -38.07 -42.83
N ILE A 11 37.37 -36.81 -42.51
CA ILE A 11 37.06 -36.23 -41.21
C ILE A 11 35.63 -35.72 -41.29
N SER A 12 34.68 -36.51 -40.78
CA SER A 12 33.31 -36.04 -40.56
C SER A 12 33.31 -35.06 -39.39
N VAL A 13 33.22 -33.76 -39.69
CA VAL A 13 32.95 -32.73 -38.68
C VAL A 13 31.47 -32.84 -38.32
N ALA A 14 31.17 -33.47 -37.19
CA ALA A 14 29.84 -33.45 -36.61
C ALA A 14 29.61 -32.08 -35.97
N THR A 15 28.89 -31.20 -36.68
CA THR A 15 28.43 -29.93 -36.15
C THR A 15 27.40 -30.20 -35.05
N LEU A 16 27.81 -30.15 -33.78
CA LEU A 16 26.89 -30.14 -32.65
C LEU A 16 26.09 -28.83 -32.71
N ALA A 17 24.87 -28.90 -33.25
CA ALA A 17 23.87 -27.86 -33.09
C ALA A 17 23.47 -27.85 -31.60
N LEU A 18 24.09 -26.96 -30.82
CA LEU A 18 23.60 -26.61 -29.49
C LEU A 18 22.18 -26.05 -29.67
N PRO A 19 21.15 -26.64 -29.02
CA PRO A 19 19.84 -26.03 -29.03
C PRO A 19 19.97 -24.67 -28.36
N ILE A 20 19.68 -23.61 -29.11
CA ILE A 20 19.44 -22.29 -28.53
C ILE A 20 18.21 -22.49 -27.65
N ALA A 21 18.42 -22.63 -26.35
CA ALA A 21 17.34 -22.60 -25.38
C ALA A 21 16.66 -21.25 -25.54
N ALA A 22 15.51 -21.23 -26.22
CA ALA A 22 14.67 -20.05 -26.28
C ALA A 22 14.33 -19.70 -24.83
N ALA A 23 14.78 -18.54 -24.36
CA ALA A 23 14.38 -18.04 -23.06
C ALA A 23 12.85 -18.06 -23.01
N ALA A 24 12.28 -18.80 -22.06
CA ALA A 24 10.84 -18.86 -21.91
C ALA A 24 10.31 -17.43 -21.73
N ALA A 25 9.26 -17.07 -22.46
CA ALA A 25 8.67 -15.74 -22.35
C ALA A 25 8.10 -15.57 -20.94
N TYR A 26 8.56 -14.53 -20.23
CA TYR A 26 8.03 -14.19 -18.92
C TYR A 26 6.56 -13.70 -19.02
N PRO A 27 5.66 -14.11 -18.11
CA PRO A 27 5.83 -15.16 -17.10
C PRO A 27 5.41 -16.55 -17.60
N ASP A 28 6.15 -17.58 -17.18
CA ASP A 28 5.92 -19.01 -17.53
C ASP A 28 5.41 -19.88 -16.36
N LYS A 29 5.27 -19.30 -15.17
CA LYS A 29 4.79 -19.95 -13.94
C LYS A 29 4.01 -18.94 -13.08
N PRO A 30 3.30 -19.40 -12.04
CA PRO A 30 2.58 -18.52 -11.12
C PRO A 30 3.47 -17.45 -10.47
N ILE A 31 2.90 -16.27 -10.24
CA ILE A 31 3.55 -15.14 -9.56
C ILE A 31 3.04 -15.06 -8.11
N GLU A 32 3.94 -14.91 -7.15
CA GLU A 32 3.62 -14.65 -5.76
C GLU A 32 3.45 -13.13 -5.52
N TRP A 33 2.32 -12.75 -4.93
CA TRP A 33 2.06 -11.40 -4.45
C TRP A 33 2.06 -11.36 -2.92
N VAL A 34 3.14 -10.83 -2.36
CA VAL A 34 3.31 -10.62 -0.93
C VAL A 34 2.52 -9.38 -0.49
N VAL A 35 1.59 -9.56 0.44
CA VAL A 35 0.83 -8.46 1.07
C VAL A 35 1.26 -8.37 2.53
N PRO A 36 1.89 -7.26 2.99
CA PRO A 36 2.48 -7.20 4.32
C PRO A 36 1.45 -6.88 5.44
N TYR A 37 0.20 -7.29 5.24
CA TYR A 37 -0.93 -7.06 6.13
C TYR A 37 -1.79 -8.32 6.28
N PRO A 38 -2.56 -8.46 7.38
CA PRO A 38 -3.48 -9.58 7.55
C PRO A 38 -4.53 -9.63 6.44
N ALA A 39 -5.03 -10.83 6.17
CA ALA A 39 -6.13 -11.04 5.23
C ALA A 39 -7.40 -10.28 5.68
N GLY A 40 -8.21 -9.83 4.71
CA GLY A 40 -9.43 -9.07 4.97
C GLY A 40 -9.24 -7.57 5.24
N GLY A 41 -7.99 -7.07 5.35
CA GLY A 41 -7.70 -5.64 5.39
C GLY A 41 -7.72 -4.99 4.01
N GLY A 42 -7.73 -3.64 3.96
CA GLY A 42 -7.80 -2.88 2.70
C GLY A 42 -6.72 -3.27 1.67
N SER A 43 -5.49 -3.53 2.10
CA SER A 43 -4.39 -3.99 1.23
C SER A 43 -4.65 -5.37 0.59
N ASP A 44 -5.21 -6.30 1.35
CA ASP A 44 -5.55 -7.64 0.88
C ASP A 44 -6.72 -7.58 -0.11
N VAL A 45 -7.73 -6.75 0.18
CA VAL A 45 -8.87 -6.52 -0.71
C VAL A 45 -8.42 -5.96 -2.07
N VAL A 46 -7.56 -4.93 -2.07
CA VAL A 46 -7.02 -4.37 -3.33
C VAL A 46 -6.22 -5.41 -4.10
N ALA A 47 -5.34 -6.16 -3.43
CA ALA A 47 -4.57 -7.21 -4.07
C ALA A 47 -5.46 -8.26 -4.73
N ARG A 48 -6.51 -8.73 -4.05
CA ARG A 48 -7.47 -9.72 -4.58
C ARG A 48 -8.28 -9.20 -5.76
N ILE A 49 -8.66 -7.92 -5.74
CA ILE A 49 -9.39 -7.29 -6.85
C ILE A 49 -8.51 -7.21 -8.11
N LEU A 50 -7.23 -6.88 -7.95
CA LEU A 50 -6.32 -6.69 -9.07
C LEU A 50 -5.66 -7.98 -9.57
N SER A 51 -5.45 -8.98 -8.70
CA SER A 51 -4.74 -10.22 -9.05
C SER A 51 -5.42 -11.01 -10.16
N VAL A 52 -6.76 -11.02 -10.18
CA VAL A 52 -7.55 -11.75 -11.19
C VAL A 52 -7.36 -11.15 -12.60
N PRO A 53 -7.64 -9.86 -12.85
CA PRO A 53 -7.42 -9.26 -14.17
C PRO A 53 -5.94 -9.20 -14.55
N MET A 54 -5.03 -8.93 -13.62
CA MET A 54 -3.59 -8.97 -13.92
C MET A 54 -3.16 -10.37 -14.37
N GLY A 55 -3.61 -11.42 -13.68
CA GLY A 55 -3.30 -12.81 -14.05
C GLY A 55 -3.84 -13.20 -15.43
N LYS A 56 -5.02 -12.71 -15.80
CA LYS A 56 -5.56 -12.87 -17.17
C LYS A 56 -4.67 -12.20 -18.22
N THR A 57 -4.19 -10.99 -17.97
CA THR A 57 -3.28 -10.28 -18.89
C THR A 57 -1.92 -10.96 -19.00
N LEU A 58 -1.41 -11.52 -17.89
CA LEU A 58 -0.12 -12.20 -17.83
C LEU A 58 -0.16 -13.65 -18.30
N GLY A 59 -1.35 -14.25 -18.42
CA GLY A 59 -1.51 -15.66 -18.76
C GLY A 59 -1.08 -16.63 -17.64
N GLN A 60 -0.86 -16.11 -16.43
CA GLN A 60 -0.41 -16.88 -15.27
C GLN A 60 -1.21 -16.47 -14.03
N PRO A 61 -1.53 -17.41 -13.12
CA PRO A 61 -2.21 -17.05 -11.89
C PRO A 61 -1.28 -16.26 -10.96
N ILE A 62 -1.87 -15.34 -10.19
CA ILE A 62 -1.20 -14.60 -9.13
C ILE A 62 -1.70 -15.12 -7.78
N ILE A 63 -0.76 -15.60 -6.94
CA ILE A 63 -1.05 -16.17 -5.63
C ILE A 63 -0.73 -15.15 -4.55
N ILE A 64 -1.74 -14.77 -3.76
CA ILE A 64 -1.58 -13.79 -2.68
C ILE A 64 -1.06 -14.49 -1.42
N ASN A 65 0.04 -13.96 -0.85
CA ASN A 65 0.64 -14.41 0.39
C ASN A 65 0.66 -13.28 1.43
N ASN A 66 -0.21 -13.35 2.45
CA ASN A 66 -0.26 -12.37 3.52
C ASN A 66 0.88 -12.61 4.54
N LYS A 67 1.80 -11.64 4.69
CA LYS A 67 2.93 -11.68 5.62
C LYS A 67 2.95 -10.46 6.57
N PRO A 68 2.00 -10.36 7.52
CA PRO A 68 1.93 -9.23 8.44
C PRO A 68 3.03 -9.27 9.51
N GLY A 69 3.25 -8.13 10.15
CA GLY A 69 4.05 -8.00 11.37
C GLY A 69 5.16 -6.95 11.26
N ALA A 70 5.62 -6.47 12.43
CA ALA A 70 6.63 -5.43 12.57
C ALA A 70 6.38 -4.21 11.65
N ALA A 71 5.16 -3.68 11.68
CA ALA A 71 4.73 -2.55 10.85
C ALA A 71 5.07 -2.71 9.35
N THR A 72 4.81 -3.90 8.78
CA THR A 72 5.11 -4.34 7.40
C THR A 72 6.51 -4.88 7.13
N ASN A 73 7.46 -4.71 8.06
CA ASN A 73 8.86 -5.09 7.84
C ASN A 73 9.05 -6.58 7.53
N ILE A 74 8.22 -7.48 8.06
CA ILE A 74 8.34 -8.94 7.79
C ILE A 74 8.09 -9.25 6.31
N GLY A 75 7.01 -8.71 5.74
CA GLY A 75 6.69 -8.92 4.32
C GLY A 75 7.71 -8.23 3.41
N ALA A 76 8.18 -7.04 3.80
CA ALA A 76 9.21 -6.32 3.07
C ALA A 76 10.55 -7.09 3.05
N ASP A 77 11.01 -7.58 4.20
CA ASP A 77 12.25 -8.37 4.29
C ASP A 77 12.20 -9.63 3.43
N TYR A 78 11.08 -10.35 3.45
CA TYR A 78 10.86 -11.53 2.63
C TYR A 78 10.97 -11.20 1.14
N ALA A 79 10.27 -10.15 0.68
CA ALA A 79 10.27 -9.76 -0.71
C ALA A 79 11.64 -9.21 -1.16
N ALA A 80 12.32 -8.41 -0.34
CA ALA A 80 13.65 -7.87 -0.64
C ALA A 80 14.70 -8.96 -0.90
N LYS A 81 14.59 -10.11 -0.20
CA LYS A 81 15.49 -11.26 -0.32
C LYS A 81 15.04 -12.30 -1.35
N ALA A 82 13.91 -12.08 -2.02
CA ALA A 82 13.44 -12.98 -3.05
C ALA A 82 14.36 -12.96 -4.29
N LYS A 83 14.25 -13.99 -5.13
CA LYS A 83 14.95 -13.99 -6.41
C LYS A 83 14.46 -12.82 -7.25
N PRO A 84 15.35 -12.02 -7.85
CA PRO A 84 14.97 -10.91 -8.71
C PRO A 84 14.61 -11.40 -10.11
N ASP A 85 13.63 -12.30 -10.21
CA ASP A 85 13.20 -12.94 -11.47
C ASP A 85 11.77 -12.54 -11.88
N GLY A 86 11.15 -11.60 -11.16
CA GLY A 86 9.81 -11.08 -11.42
C GLY A 86 8.67 -11.90 -10.80
N TYR A 87 8.94 -13.09 -10.27
CA TYR A 87 7.89 -13.97 -9.74
C TYR A 87 7.50 -13.70 -8.28
N VAL A 88 8.16 -12.74 -7.62
CA VAL A 88 7.75 -12.24 -6.31
C VAL A 88 7.57 -10.74 -6.40
N MET A 89 6.37 -10.27 -6.09
CA MET A 89 6.05 -8.84 -5.95
C MET A 89 5.49 -8.54 -4.56
N LEU A 90 5.63 -7.30 -4.13
CA LEU A 90 5.20 -6.80 -2.82
C LEU A 90 4.22 -5.65 -3.00
N THR A 91 3.16 -5.63 -2.19
CA THR A 91 2.41 -4.39 -1.95
C THR A 91 3.28 -3.42 -1.16
N GLY A 92 3.90 -2.48 -1.87
CA GLY A 92 4.61 -1.36 -1.29
C GLY A 92 3.64 -0.24 -0.95
N ASP A 93 3.51 0.10 0.32
CA ASP A 93 2.56 1.09 0.81
C ASP A 93 3.25 2.24 1.55
N THR A 94 2.46 3.19 2.07
CA THR A 94 2.97 4.32 2.85
C THR A 94 3.85 3.89 4.04
N ALA A 95 3.51 2.82 4.75
CA ALA A 95 4.35 2.33 5.86
C ALA A 95 5.70 1.82 5.34
N THR A 96 5.64 0.84 4.43
CA THR A 96 6.80 0.12 3.91
C THR A 96 7.78 1.02 3.17
N MET A 97 7.24 1.87 2.29
CA MET A 97 8.00 2.62 1.29
C MET A 97 8.36 4.04 1.74
N ALA A 98 7.74 4.56 2.81
CA ALA A 98 7.92 5.94 3.24
C ALA A 98 8.14 6.14 4.74
N ALA A 99 7.31 5.56 5.59
CA ALA A 99 7.38 5.84 7.01
C ALA A 99 8.46 5.04 7.74
N ASN A 100 8.53 3.73 7.51
CA ASN A 100 9.41 2.82 8.24
C ASN A 100 10.89 3.25 8.22
N PRO A 101 11.46 3.76 7.11
CA PRO A 101 12.85 4.26 7.10
C PRO A 101 13.14 5.39 8.09
N ALA A 102 12.12 6.12 8.54
CA ALA A 102 12.24 7.17 9.55
C ALA A 102 11.73 6.75 10.94
N LEU A 103 10.92 5.70 11.03
CA LEU A 103 10.36 5.17 12.29
C LEU A 103 11.28 4.20 13.02
N TYR A 104 12.11 3.47 12.26
CA TYR A 104 13.02 2.46 12.78
C TYR A 104 14.47 2.94 12.72
N SER A 105 15.21 2.72 13.79
CA SER A 105 16.66 2.97 13.85
C SER A 105 17.43 2.07 12.88
N LYS A 106 16.92 0.85 12.67
CA LYS A 106 17.49 -0.15 11.76
C LYS A 106 16.38 -0.97 11.10
N LEU A 107 16.39 -0.98 9.77
CA LEU A 107 15.57 -1.87 8.96
C LEU A 107 16.40 -3.03 8.41
N SER A 108 15.73 -4.15 8.16
CA SER A 108 16.33 -5.32 7.49
C SER A 108 16.29 -5.23 5.97
N TYR A 109 15.67 -4.17 5.43
CA TYR A 109 15.61 -3.84 4.02
C TYR A 109 15.89 -2.35 3.80
N ASN A 110 16.26 -1.99 2.59
CA ASN A 110 16.42 -0.63 2.12
C ASN A 110 15.48 -0.38 0.94
N VAL A 111 14.56 0.57 1.10
CA VAL A 111 13.53 0.90 0.10
C VAL A 111 14.12 1.20 -1.28
N GLU A 112 15.24 1.91 -1.34
CA GLU A 112 15.81 2.42 -2.60
C GLU A 112 16.76 1.42 -3.27
N LYS A 113 17.40 0.54 -2.48
CA LYS A 113 18.38 -0.43 -2.98
C LYS A 113 17.79 -1.80 -3.25
N ASP A 114 16.76 -2.19 -2.50
CA ASP A 114 16.26 -3.57 -2.54
C ASP A 114 15.00 -3.72 -3.38
N PHE A 115 14.36 -2.61 -3.78
CA PHE A 115 13.11 -2.64 -4.55
C PHE A 115 13.14 -1.80 -5.84
N ALA A 116 12.55 -2.36 -6.89
CA ALA A 116 12.21 -1.67 -8.13
C ALA A 116 10.68 -1.42 -8.20
N PRO A 117 10.23 -0.18 -8.47
CA PRO A 117 8.80 0.13 -8.63
C PRO A 117 8.19 -0.50 -9.88
N VAL A 118 6.92 -0.92 -9.79
CA VAL A 118 6.12 -1.42 -10.92
C VAL A 118 5.03 -0.40 -11.30
N GLY A 119 4.37 0.19 -10.32
CA GLY A 119 3.31 1.18 -10.53
C GLY A 119 2.41 1.35 -9.31
N LEU A 120 1.77 2.51 -9.21
CA LEU A 120 0.78 2.81 -8.18
C LEU A 120 -0.56 2.12 -8.49
N MET A 121 -1.25 1.70 -7.43
CA MET A 121 -2.55 1.03 -7.50
C MET A 121 -3.68 1.99 -7.10
N ALA A 122 -3.68 2.40 -5.83
CA ALA A 122 -4.79 3.13 -5.26
C ALA A 122 -4.38 4.02 -4.08
N ARG A 123 -5.16 5.07 -3.85
CA ARG A 123 -5.25 5.80 -2.59
C ARG A 123 -6.50 5.43 -1.83
N PHE A 124 -6.38 5.54 -0.52
CA PHE A 124 -7.41 5.31 0.47
C PHE A 124 -7.62 6.63 1.21
N PRO A 125 -8.65 7.41 0.81
CA PRO A 125 -9.11 8.55 1.59
C PRO A 125 -9.37 8.14 3.03
N MET A 126 -8.84 8.94 3.96
CA MET A 126 -9.12 8.77 5.37
C MET A 126 -10.23 9.72 5.79
N ILE A 127 -11.08 9.25 6.70
CA ILE A 127 -12.17 10.01 7.29
C ILE A 127 -11.94 10.02 8.79
N LEU A 128 -11.93 11.22 9.39
CA LEU A 128 -12.02 11.33 10.84
C LEU A 128 -13.42 10.86 11.25
N VAL A 129 -13.51 9.79 12.02
CA VAL A 129 -14.75 9.25 12.55
C VAL A 129 -14.70 9.20 14.07
N VAL A 130 -15.88 9.32 14.67
CA VAL A 130 -16.06 9.19 16.12
C VAL A 130 -17.14 8.17 16.45
N ASN A 131 -17.06 7.62 17.65
CA ASN A 131 -18.17 6.87 18.23
C ASN A 131 -19.41 7.78 18.41
N PRO A 132 -20.65 7.28 18.24
CA PRO A 132 -21.87 8.08 18.42
C PRO A 132 -22.04 8.76 19.79
N SER A 133 -21.37 8.27 20.85
CA SER A 133 -21.38 8.91 22.18
C SER A 133 -20.55 10.20 22.24
N VAL A 134 -19.65 10.43 21.28
CA VAL A 134 -18.89 11.68 21.19
C VAL A 134 -19.84 12.77 20.66
N PRO A 135 -20.07 13.86 21.41
CA PRO A 135 -21.01 14.92 21.03
C PRO A 135 -20.41 15.85 19.97
N ALA A 136 -20.07 15.30 18.80
CA ALA A 136 -19.51 16.03 17.67
C ALA A 136 -20.01 15.47 16.33
N LYS A 137 -20.44 16.37 15.44
CA LYS A 137 -20.87 16.07 14.06
C LYS A 137 -20.05 16.82 13.01
N ASN A 138 -19.17 17.71 13.46
CA ASN A 138 -18.26 18.49 12.63
C ASN A 138 -16.97 18.73 13.42
N LEU A 139 -15.96 19.26 12.71
CA LEU A 139 -14.64 19.47 13.25
C LEU A 139 -14.64 20.48 14.42
N THR A 140 -15.43 21.55 14.33
CA THR A 140 -15.50 22.57 15.39
C THR A 140 -15.98 21.96 16.70
N GLU A 141 -17.06 21.18 16.67
CA GLU A 141 -17.58 20.46 17.82
C GLU A 141 -16.58 19.42 18.34
N PHE A 142 -15.93 18.68 17.44
CA PHE A 142 -14.92 17.70 17.81
C PHE A 142 -13.75 18.35 18.55
N LEU A 143 -13.19 19.46 18.02
CA LEU A 143 -12.11 20.19 18.67
C LEU A 143 -12.53 20.76 20.04
N ALA A 144 -13.77 21.25 20.16
CA ALA A 144 -14.30 21.75 21.41
C ALA A 144 -14.47 20.63 22.46
N TRP A 145 -14.97 19.47 22.06
CA TRP A 145 -15.09 18.29 22.92
C TRP A 145 -13.71 17.74 23.31
N ALA A 146 -12.79 17.62 22.36
CA ALA A 146 -11.45 17.07 22.56
C ALA A 146 -10.62 17.88 23.57
N ARG A 147 -10.70 19.21 23.51
CA ARG A 147 -10.00 20.11 24.46
C ARG A 147 -10.49 19.99 25.91
N LYS A 148 -11.70 19.48 26.13
CA LYS A 148 -12.26 19.25 27.47
C LYS A 148 -11.82 17.92 28.08
N GLN A 149 -11.11 17.07 27.33
CA GLN A 149 -10.66 15.77 27.83
C GLN A 149 -9.38 15.94 28.66
N PRO A 150 -9.40 15.70 29.99
CA PRO A 150 -8.27 16.01 30.88
C PRO A 150 -7.03 15.17 30.56
N ASN A 151 -7.23 13.94 30.09
CA ASN A 151 -6.15 13.02 29.73
C ASN A 151 -5.80 13.06 28.23
N GLY A 152 -6.45 13.94 27.45
CA GLY A 152 -6.42 13.91 26.00
C GLY A 152 -7.39 12.88 25.41
N VAL A 153 -7.35 12.74 24.09
CA VAL A 153 -8.25 11.87 23.32
C VAL A 153 -7.51 10.60 22.91
N ASN A 154 -8.01 9.44 23.35
CA ASN A 154 -7.54 8.15 22.84
C ASN A 154 -7.96 7.99 21.37
N TYR A 155 -7.09 7.44 20.53
CA TYR A 155 -7.44 7.14 19.13
C TYR A 155 -6.95 5.77 18.71
N ALA A 156 -7.77 5.09 17.90
CA ALA A 156 -7.48 3.75 17.42
C ALA A 156 -6.74 3.80 16.08
N THR A 157 -5.82 2.86 15.87
CA THR A 157 -5.16 2.67 14.58
C THR A 157 -4.95 1.18 14.30
N PRO A 158 -4.74 0.79 13.04
CA PRO A 158 -4.34 -0.56 12.69
C PRO A 158 -2.98 -1.03 13.24
N GLY A 159 -2.21 -0.15 13.86
CA GLY A 159 -0.90 -0.45 14.41
C GLY A 159 0.02 0.77 14.41
N ALA A 160 1.07 0.72 15.22
CA ALA A 160 2.08 1.77 15.24
C ALA A 160 2.80 1.84 13.89
N GLY A 161 3.03 3.07 13.41
CA GLY A 161 3.62 3.34 12.10
C GLY A 161 2.68 3.19 10.91
N SER A 162 1.43 2.76 11.13
CA SER A 162 0.46 2.69 10.04
C SER A 162 0.15 4.08 9.47
N PRO A 163 -0.40 4.16 8.24
CA PRO A 163 -0.75 5.45 7.66
C PRO A 163 -1.79 6.20 8.53
N HIS A 164 -2.67 5.49 9.22
CA HIS A 164 -3.66 6.07 10.15
C HIS A 164 -3.02 6.61 11.42
N HIS A 165 -1.95 5.98 11.90
CA HIS A 165 -1.14 6.51 13.00
C HIS A 165 -0.52 7.83 12.61
N LEU A 166 0.14 7.89 11.45
CA LEU A 166 0.79 9.11 10.96
C LEU A 166 -0.22 10.22 10.62
N ALA A 167 -1.38 9.87 10.07
CA ALA A 167 -2.47 10.80 9.82
C ALA A 167 -2.97 11.45 11.12
N THR A 168 -3.14 10.65 12.17
CA THR A 168 -3.56 11.17 13.48
C THR A 168 -2.46 12.00 14.12
N GLU A 169 -1.19 11.64 13.96
CA GLU A 169 -0.07 12.42 14.49
C GLU A 169 0.08 13.78 13.79
N LEU A 170 -0.10 13.82 12.46
CA LEU A 170 -0.19 15.08 11.72
C LEU A 170 -1.38 15.92 12.20
N PHE A 171 -2.54 15.28 12.43
CA PHE A 171 -3.72 15.96 12.94
C PHE A 171 -3.48 16.50 14.36
N ARG A 172 -2.82 15.74 15.22
CA ARG A 172 -2.41 16.15 16.58
C ARG A 172 -1.51 17.38 16.54
N GLU A 173 -0.50 17.37 15.66
CA GLU A 173 0.43 18.48 15.47
C GLU A 173 -0.31 19.76 15.02
N VAL A 174 -1.16 19.65 13.98
CA VAL A 174 -1.87 20.82 13.42
C VAL A 174 -2.98 21.34 14.35
N SER A 175 -3.69 20.45 15.05
CA SER A 175 -4.80 20.83 15.94
C SER A 175 -4.36 21.28 17.33
N GLY A 176 -3.14 20.93 17.75
CA GLY A 176 -2.62 21.17 19.10
C GLY A 176 -3.30 20.32 20.18
N LEU A 177 -4.04 19.27 19.82
CA LEU A 177 -4.71 18.40 20.78
C LEU A 177 -3.71 17.47 21.48
N LYS A 178 -3.99 17.14 22.75
CA LYS A 178 -3.36 16.00 23.42
C LYS A 178 -4.08 14.73 22.98
N MET A 179 -3.36 13.80 22.37
CA MET A 179 -3.92 12.54 21.87
C MET A 179 -3.05 11.37 22.31
N VAL A 180 -3.68 10.21 22.55
CA VAL A 180 -3.03 9.00 23.05
C VAL A 180 -3.30 7.85 22.09
N HIS A 181 -2.22 7.25 21.60
CA HIS A 181 -2.29 6.17 20.62
C HIS A 181 -2.74 4.85 21.24
N VAL A 182 -3.75 4.22 20.62
CA VAL A 182 -4.15 2.84 20.90
C VAL A 182 -3.93 2.01 19.63
N GLY A 183 -2.82 1.26 19.59
CA GLY A 183 -2.44 0.43 18.45
C GLY A 183 -3.08 -0.97 18.48
N TYR A 184 -3.68 -1.39 17.37
CA TYR A 184 -4.24 -2.72 17.19
C TYR A 184 -3.40 -3.56 16.23
N ARG A 185 -3.82 -4.82 15.98
CA ARG A 185 -3.22 -5.73 15.00
C ARG A 185 -4.01 -5.74 13.69
N GLY A 186 -4.23 -4.56 13.10
CA GLY A 186 -5.01 -4.37 11.88
C GLY A 186 -6.25 -3.48 12.06
N ALA A 187 -6.85 -3.07 10.94
CA ALA A 187 -7.96 -2.11 10.94
C ALA A 187 -9.26 -2.68 11.52
N ALA A 188 -9.56 -3.96 11.26
CA ALA A 188 -10.79 -4.59 11.72
C ALA A 188 -10.99 -4.49 13.25
N PRO A 189 -10.06 -4.94 14.11
CA PRO A 189 -10.23 -4.78 15.56
C PRO A 189 -10.27 -3.31 16.01
N ALA A 190 -9.47 -2.42 15.38
CA ALA A 190 -9.50 -0.99 15.71
C ALA A 190 -10.88 -0.36 15.45
N VAL A 191 -11.51 -0.68 14.31
CA VAL A 191 -12.85 -0.20 13.96
C VAL A 191 -13.90 -0.71 14.94
N GLN A 192 -13.81 -1.97 15.37
CA GLN A 192 -14.77 -2.53 16.34
C GLN A 192 -14.72 -1.82 17.69
N ASP A 193 -13.53 -1.48 18.19
CA ASP A 193 -13.39 -0.80 19.47
C ASP A 193 -13.89 0.66 19.42
N VAL A 194 -13.80 1.31 18.25
CA VAL A 194 -14.44 2.62 18.06
C VAL A 194 -15.95 2.49 17.98
N ILE A 195 -16.50 1.46 17.31
CA ILE A 195 -17.94 1.19 17.29
C ILE A 195 -18.45 0.88 18.70
N GLY A 196 -17.71 0.08 19.47
CA GLY A 196 -18.04 -0.31 20.84
C GLY A 196 -17.79 0.78 21.89
N GLY A 197 -17.22 1.93 21.49
CA GLY A 197 -16.97 3.07 22.38
C GLY A 197 -15.79 2.92 23.33
N GLN A 198 -14.96 1.89 23.15
CA GLN A 198 -13.74 1.70 23.94
C GLN A 198 -12.69 2.77 23.60
N VAL A 199 -12.67 3.20 22.33
CA VAL A 199 -11.85 4.31 21.85
C VAL A 199 -12.75 5.32 21.13
N PRO A 200 -12.68 6.62 21.43
CA PRO A 200 -13.69 7.56 20.97
C PRO A 200 -13.57 7.92 19.48
N MET A 201 -12.40 7.73 18.86
CA MET A 201 -12.17 8.14 17.48
C MET A 201 -11.13 7.31 16.75
N MET A 202 -11.14 7.41 15.43
CA MET A 202 -10.02 7.04 14.57
C MET A 202 -10.06 7.85 13.28
N PHE A 203 -8.92 7.97 12.60
CA PHE A 203 -8.95 8.11 11.15
C PHE A 203 -9.19 6.71 10.58
N VAL A 204 -10.25 6.53 9.81
CA VAL A 204 -10.58 5.26 9.14
C VAL A 204 -10.44 5.43 7.64
N ASP A 205 -9.87 4.45 6.94
CA ASP A 205 -9.92 4.42 5.48
C ASP A 205 -11.33 4.06 4.98
N THR A 206 -11.68 4.53 3.79
CA THR A 206 -12.98 4.28 3.16
C THR A 206 -13.32 2.79 3.07
N ALA A 207 -12.37 1.93 2.72
CA ALA A 207 -12.60 0.49 2.60
C ALA A 207 -13.04 -0.16 3.92
N SER A 208 -12.44 0.25 5.04
CA SER A 208 -12.76 -0.28 6.37
C SER A 208 -13.95 0.43 7.04
N GLY A 209 -14.19 1.70 6.70
CA GLY A 209 -15.17 2.55 7.37
C GLY A 209 -16.53 2.64 6.68
N TYR A 210 -16.61 2.42 5.36
CA TYR A 210 -17.78 2.79 4.56
C TYR A 210 -19.11 2.25 5.11
N GLN A 211 -19.21 0.94 5.34
CA GLN A 211 -20.44 0.31 5.84
C GLN A 211 -20.83 0.77 7.25
N HIS A 212 -19.85 1.10 8.09
CA HIS A 212 -20.10 1.54 9.46
C HIS A 212 -20.56 3.00 9.53
N ILE A 213 -20.05 3.84 8.61
CA ILE A 213 -20.51 5.21 8.44
C ILE A 213 -21.94 5.22 7.87
N GLN A 214 -22.20 4.43 6.80
CA GLN A 214 -23.53 4.35 6.17
C GLN A 214 -24.62 3.83 7.12
N SER A 215 -24.28 2.89 8.01
CA SER A 215 -25.19 2.37 9.04
C SER A 215 -25.31 3.25 10.29
N GLY A 216 -24.59 4.38 10.36
CA GLY A 216 -24.62 5.29 11.51
C GLY A 216 -23.92 4.76 12.77
N ARG A 217 -23.22 3.62 12.68
CA ARG A 217 -22.42 3.07 13.80
C ARG A 217 -21.15 3.87 14.07
N LEU A 218 -20.71 4.66 13.08
CA LEU A 218 -19.65 5.64 13.21
C LEU A 218 -20.15 6.98 12.66
N ILE A 219 -19.85 8.07 13.36
CA ILE A 219 -20.21 9.42 12.92
C ILE A 219 -19.02 10.02 12.18
N PRO A 220 -19.15 10.36 10.89
CA PRO A 220 -18.07 10.98 10.13
C PRO A 220 -17.99 12.48 10.44
N ILE A 221 -16.79 12.95 10.76
CA ILE A 221 -16.50 14.36 11.05
C ILE A 221 -16.00 15.08 9.80
N GLY A 222 -15.10 14.45 9.04
CA GLY A 222 -14.59 15.06 7.81
C GLY A 222 -13.55 14.22 7.09
N VAL A 223 -13.44 14.43 5.78
CA VAL A 223 -12.47 13.72 4.93
C VAL A 223 -11.11 14.41 4.97
N ALA A 224 -10.04 13.62 5.07
CA ALA A 224 -8.64 14.08 5.09
C ALA A 224 -8.06 14.29 3.68
N SER A 225 -8.84 14.87 2.77
CA SER A 225 -8.48 15.09 1.36
C SER A 225 -8.68 16.57 0.97
N PRO A 226 -8.02 17.08 -0.09
CA PRO A 226 -8.25 18.44 -0.58
C PRO A 226 -9.66 18.65 -1.15
N LYS A 227 -10.32 17.56 -1.59
CA LYS A 227 -11.66 17.57 -2.18
C LYS A 227 -12.50 16.46 -1.57
N ARG A 228 -13.82 16.68 -1.51
CA ARG A 228 -14.77 15.65 -1.09
C ARG A 228 -14.66 14.43 -2.01
N ILE A 229 -14.96 13.27 -1.46
CA ILE A 229 -14.93 12.00 -2.17
C ILE A 229 -16.32 11.66 -2.70
N ALA A 230 -16.41 11.08 -3.89
CA ALA A 230 -17.69 10.81 -4.56
C ALA A 230 -18.63 9.95 -3.69
N THR A 231 -18.06 8.98 -2.99
CA THR A 231 -18.76 8.05 -2.08
C THR A 231 -19.36 8.74 -0.85
N PHE A 232 -18.87 9.93 -0.47
CA PHE A 232 -19.38 10.76 0.63
C PHE A 232 -19.43 12.24 0.22
N ASN A 233 -20.12 12.55 -0.89
CA ASN A 233 -20.10 13.89 -1.50
C ASN A 233 -20.70 15.01 -0.62
N THR A 234 -21.54 14.65 0.37
CA THR A 234 -22.11 15.61 1.34
C THR A 234 -21.20 15.86 2.55
N LEU A 235 -20.22 14.98 2.80
CA LEU A 235 -19.30 15.11 3.93
C LEU A 235 -18.19 16.13 3.59
N PRO A 236 -18.08 17.25 4.33
CA PRO A 236 -17.02 18.22 4.10
C PRO A 236 -15.63 17.62 4.39
N THR A 237 -14.63 18.15 3.70
CA THR A 237 -13.22 17.87 4.06
C THR A 237 -12.87 18.57 5.36
N LEU A 238 -11.79 18.12 6.00
CA LEU A 238 -11.24 18.82 7.17
C LEU A 238 -10.68 20.20 6.79
N ALA A 239 -10.21 20.36 5.55
CA ALA A 239 -9.76 21.64 5.01
C ALA A 239 -10.90 22.65 4.84
N GLU A 240 -12.06 22.22 4.33
CA GLU A 240 -13.29 23.04 4.26
C GLU A 240 -13.77 23.46 5.66
N GLN A 241 -13.44 22.70 6.70
CA GLN A 241 -13.82 22.95 8.08
C GLN A 241 -12.77 23.74 8.89
N GLY A 242 -11.71 24.23 8.25
CA GLY A 242 -10.74 25.14 8.87
C GLY A 242 -9.32 24.57 9.07
N LEU A 243 -9.10 23.27 8.86
CA LEU A 243 -7.74 22.68 8.84
C LEU A 243 -7.10 22.84 7.46
N LYS A 244 -6.77 24.07 7.09
CA LYS A 244 -6.22 24.42 5.77
C LYS A 244 -5.00 23.55 5.44
N GLY A 245 -5.01 22.95 4.25
CA GLY A 245 -3.91 22.11 3.76
C GLY A 245 -3.77 20.74 4.44
N PHE A 246 -4.71 20.36 5.32
CA PHE A 246 -4.69 19.04 5.94
C PHE A 246 -5.07 17.95 4.92
N GLU A 247 -4.14 17.03 4.71
CA GLU A 247 -4.28 15.94 3.75
C GLU A 247 -3.55 14.69 4.25
N ALA A 248 -4.30 13.59 4.39
CA ALA A 248 -3.79 12.30 4.80
C ALA A 248 -4.52 11.16 4.08
N TYR A 249 -3.74 10.32 3.41
CA TYR A 249 -4.21 9.10 2.75
C TYR A 249 -3.25 7.97 3.07
N ALA A 250 -3.76 6.75 3.00
CA ALA A 250 -2.90 5.62 2.67
C ALA A 250 -2.81 5.51 1.14
N TRP A 251 -1.67 5.04 0.65
CA TRP A 251 -1.49 4.73 -0.76
C TRP A 251 -0.78 3.38 -0.89
N GLN A 252 -1.00 2.73 -2.03
CA GLN A 252 -0.41 1.43 -2.33
C GLN A 252 0.06 1.38 -3.78
N GLY A 253 1.19 0.72 -3.99
CA GLY A 253 1.72 0.36 -5.29
C GLY A 253 2.33 -1.05 -5.25
N LEU A 254 2.84 -1.46 -6.39
CA LEU A 254 3.58 -2.71 -6.54
C LEU A 254 5.07 -2.44 -6.68
N VAL A 255 5.86 -3.24 -5.98
CA VAL A 255 7.31 -3.29 -6.14
C VAL A 255 7.79 -4.73 -6.28
N VAL A 256 8.96 -4.91 -6.86
CA VAL A 256 9.66 -6.19 -7.02
C VAL A 256 11.11 -6.03 -6.53
N PRO A 257 11.89 -7.10 -6.32
CA PRO A 257 13.31 -6.97 -5.99
C PRO A 257 14.06 -6.08 -7.00
N ALA A 258 14.99 -5.25 -6.54
CA ALA A 258 15.62 -4.19 -7.35
C ALA A 258 16.30 -4.68 -8.64
N ALA A 259 16.90 -5.87 -8.63
CA ALA A 259 17.59 -6.44 -9.78
C ALA A 259 16.66 -7.16 -10.77
N THR A 260 15.33 -7.06 -10.61
CA THR A 260 14.37 -7.72 -11.49
C THR A 260 14.52 -7.21 -12.93
N PRO A 261 14.56 -8.10 -13.95
CA PRO A 261 14.75 -7.69 -15.33
C PRO A 261 13.72 -6.66 -15.81
N PRO A 262 14.13 -5.62 -16.57
CA PRO A 262 13.24 -4.57 -17.04
C PRO A 262 12.01 -5.07 -17.80
N GLU A 263 12.14 -6.16 -18.56
CA GLU A 263 11.04 -6.79 -19.29
C GLU A 263 9.98 -7.38 -18.36
N ALA A 264 10.37 -7.94 -17.21
CA ALA A 264 9.45 -8.44 -16.21
C ALA A 264 8.72 -7.28 -15.51
N VAL A 265 9.44 -6.22 -15.16
CA VAL A 265 8.84 -4.98 -14.62
C VAL A 265 7.85 -4.38 -15.61
N ALA A 266 8.20 -4.31 -16.89
CA ALA A 266 7.32 -3.78 -17.93
C ALA A 266 6.06 -4.63 -18.12
N ALA A 267 6.18 -5.97 -18.12
CA ALA A 267 5.04 -6.88 -18.20
C ALA A 267 4.10 -6.73 -17.00
N LEU A 268 4.63 -6.66 -15.78
CA LEU A 268 3.85 -6.44 -14.56
C LEU A 268 3.17 -5.07 -14.56
N SER A 269 3.88 -4.02 -14.97
CA SER A 269 3.35 -2.66 -15.05
C SER A 269 2.21 -2.56 -16.07
N LYS A 270 2.39 -3.17 -17.25
CA LYS A 270 1.34 -3.26 -18.28
C LYS A 270 0.11 -4.01 -17.75
N ALA A 271 0.30 -5.13 -17.06
CA ALA A 271 -0.80 -5.91 -16.48
C ALA A 271 -1.54 -5.12 -15.39
N LEU A 272 -0.81 -4.41 -14.53
CA LEU A 272 -1.40 -3.56 -13.50
C LEU A 272 -2.26 -2.44 -14.12
N LEU A 273 -1.72 -1.71 -15.11
CA LEU A 273 -2.47 -0.64 -15.79
C LEU A 273 -3.71 -1.19 -16.51
N ALA A 274 -3.58 -2.32 -17.21
CA ALA A 274 -4.72 -2.98 -17.86
C ALA A 274 -5.80 -3.39 -16.85
N ALA A 275 -5.40 -3.92 -15.69
CA ALA A 275 -6.32 -4.30 -14.61
C ALA A 275 -7.10 -3.11 -14.06
N LEU A 276 -6.42 -2.00 -13.76
CA LEU A 276 -7.03 -0.77 -13.26
C LEU A 276 -8.05 -0.16 -14.24
N GLU A 277 -7.91 -0.43 -15.54
CA GLU A 277 -8.83 0.07 -16.57
C GLU A 277 -10.11 -0.77 -16.71
N THR A 278 -10.14 -1.99 -16.18
CA THR A 278 -11.31 -2.88 -16.30
C THR A 278 -12.54 -2.34 -15.57
N THR A 279 -13.72 -2.54 -16.18
CA THR A 279 -15.00 -2.11 -15.58
C THR A 279 -15.23 -2.75 -14.21
N GLU A 280 -14.84 -4.01 -14.03
CA GLU A 280 -14.97 -4.74 -12.76
C GLU A 280 -14.15 -4.06 -11.65
N VAL A 281 -12.88 -3.75 -11.91
CA VAL A 281 -12.00 -3.09 -10.93
C VAL A 281 -12.52 -1.68 -10.61
N LYS A 282 -12.86 -0.88 -11.62
CA LYS A 282 -13.42 0.46 -11.43
C LYS A 282 -14.67 0.45 -10.57
N ALA A 283 -15.62 -0.46 -10.83
CA ALA A 283 -16.84 -0.59 -10.06
C ALA A 283 -16.58 -1.00 -8.59
N ARG A 284 -15.65 -1.95 -8.36
CA ARG A 284 -15.27 -2.36 -7.01
C ARG A 284 -14.56 -1.23 -6.25
N PHE A 285 -13.65 -0.52 -6.90
CA PHE A 285 -12.95 0.63 -6.30
C PHE A 285 -13.93 1.73 -5.94
N GLN A 286 -14.87 2.07 -6.82
CA GLN A 286 -15.91 3.05 -6.55
C GLN A 286 -16.78 2.63 -5.34
N THR A 287 -17.20 1.37 -5.29
CA THR A 287 -18.01 0.82 -4.18
C THR A 287 -17.27 0.94 -2.84
N LEU A 288 -15.95 0.74 -2.85
CA LEU A 288 -15.11 0.80 -1.66
C LEU A 288 -14.58 2.21 -1.36
N GLY A 289 -14.87 3.20 -2.20
CA GLY A 289 -14.35 4.56 -2.08
C GLY A 289 -12.83 4.65 -2.25
N LEU A 290 -12.25 3.80 -3.08
CA LEU A 290 -10.83 3.81 -3.45
C LEU A 290 -10.61 4.70 -4.67
N GLU A 291 -9.52 5.45 -4.66
CA GLU A 291 -9.09 6.27 -5.80
C GLU A 291 -7.98 5.54 -6.56
N ALA A 292 -8.25 5.10 -7.79
CA ALA A 292 -7.20 4.55 -8.64
C ALA A 292 -6.19 5.64 -9.01
N ILE A 293 -4.91 5.36 -8.87
CA ILE A 293 -3.82 6.30 -9.20
C ILE A 293 -2.80 5.62 -10.13
N PRO A 294 -3.21 5.21 -11.35
CA PRO A 294 -2.33 4.51 -12.28
C PRO A 294 -1.08 5.34 -12.57
N SER A 295 0.07 4.68 -12.59
CA SER A 295 1.35 5.36 -12.84
C SER A 295 2.35 4.45 -13.53
N THR A 296 3.33 5.06 -14.20
CA THR A 296 4.54 4.36 -14.64
C THR A 296 5.43 3.99 -13.43
N PRO A 297 6.41 3.07 -13.61
CA PRO A 297 7.43 2.81 -12.60
C PRO A 297 8.15 4.08 -12.11
N ALA A 298 8.54 4.95 -13.03
CA ALA A 298 9.26 6.19 -12.70
C ALA A 298 8.38 7.17 -11.91
N GLN A 299 7.10 7.29 -12.27
CA GLN A 299 6.15 8.12 -11.51
C GLN A 299 5.93 7.57 -10.10
N MET A 300 5.81 6.25 -9.92
CA MET A 300 5.74 5.64 -8.60
C MET A 300 7.01 5.89 -7.78
N ALA A 301 8.20 5.80 -8.40
CA ALA A 301 9.46 6.08 -7.72
C ALA A 301 9.51 7.50 -7.15
N ALA A 302 9.15 8.49 -7.98
CA ALA A 302 9.09 9.89 -7.60
C ALA A 302 8.03 10.13 -6.49
N TYR A 303 6.86 9.51 -6.63
CA TYR A 303 5.80 9.58 -5.64
C TYR A 303 6.24 9.03 -4.29
N ALA A 304 6.77 7.80 -4.26
CA ALA A 304 7.27 7.17 -3.05
C ALA A 304 8.34 8.02 -2.37
N LYS A 305 9.28 8.61 -3.16
CA LYS A 305 10.29 9.53 -2.62
C LYS A 305 9.66 10.74 -1.94
N SER A 306 8.74 11.43 -2.60
CA SER A 306 8.06 12.61 -2.03
C SER A 306 7.32 12.28 -0.72
N GLU A 307 6.73 11.09 -0.65
CA GLU A 307 6.06 10.61 0.55
C GLU A 307 7.06 10.30 1.67
N ARG A 308 8.24 9.73 1.37
CA ARG A 308 9.29 9.57 2.41
C ARG A 308 9.72 10.90 2.96
N ASP A 309 9.98 11.88 2.09
CA ASP A 309 10.44 13.21 2.50
C ASP A 309 9.39 13.91 3.39
N LYS A 310 8.10 13.83 2.99
CA LYS A 310 6.97 14.35 3.77
C LYS A 310 6.89 13.69 5.15
N TRP A 311 6.81 12.36 5.19
CA TRP A 311 6.57 11.64 6.44
C TRP A 311 7.78 11.64 7.37
N ALA A 312 9.02 11.63 6.84
CA ALA A 312 10.21 11.78 7.67
C ALA A 312 10.23 13.10 8.45
N LYS A 313 9.70 14.18 7.88
CA LYS A 313 9.56 15.46 8.59
C LYS A 313 8.57 15.35 9.75
N VAL A 314 7.37 14.79 9.50
CA VAL A 314 6.33 14.61 10.54
C VAL A 314 6.81 13.70 11.65
N ILE A 315 7.41 12.56 11.30
CA ILE A 315 7.91 11.57 12.27
C ILE A 315 8.96 12.19 13.21
N ARG A 316 9.90 12.96 12.67
CA ARG A 316 10.91 13.65 13.46
C ARG A 316 10.32 14.75 14.33
N ALA A 317 9.40 15.56 13.80
CA ALA A 317 8.74 16.63 14.54
C ALA A 317 7.90 16.09 15.72
N SER A 318 7.25 14.95 15.53
CA SER A 318 6.45 14.28 16.55
C SER A 318 7.24 13.33 17.45
N ASN A 319 8.56 13.21 17.26
CA ASN A 319 9.45 12.30 17.99
C ASN A 319 8.92 10.84 18.07
N ILE A 320 8.36 10.35 16.96
CA ILE A 320 7.80 9.00 16.88
C ILE A 320 8.94 8.03 16.57
N ARG A 321 9.06 6.96 17.37
CA ARG A 321 9.98 5.84 17.12
C ARG A 321 9.29 4.53 17.46
N LEU A 322 9.67 3.46 16.77
CA LEU A 322 9.16 2.11 17.01
C LEU A 322 10.18 1.18 17.67
N ASP A 323 11.42 1.66 17.85
CA ASP A 323 12.54 1.02 18.55
C ASP A 323 13.48 2.04 19.22
#